data_AF-A0A352IA89-F1
#
_entry.id   AF-A0A352IA89-F1
#
_cell.length_a   1.000
_cell.length_b   1.000
_cell.length_c   1.000
_cell.angle_alpha   90.00
_cell.angle_beta   90.00
_cell.angle_gamma   90.00
#
_symmetry.space_group_name_H-M   'P 1'
#
loop_
_entity.id
_entity.type
_entity.pdbx_description
1 polymer ?
#
loop_
_entity_poly.entity_id
_entity_poly.type
_entity_poly.pdbx_seq_one_letter_code
_entity_poly.pdbx_strand_id
1 'polypeptide(L)'
;MEIKVQGDPGTGNTYMELHIGTVQNFNPNATTVINNIYGDRPKAAPATAAGSTEAARPARRDEILDYVLRLQGCVAPQWASRYRTLWETVLSAPGVEAVAYEPGKQQNTNFNRSLVANIIYIMCEQGVIQEQNASRLAELLERDRDHSVRGRLREYPEDRRVRDCVTSIIGTL
;
A
#
# COMPACT_ATOMS: atom_id res chain seq x y z
N MET A 1 -1.41 -44.76 -24.97
CA MET A 1 -2.81 -44.71 -24.47
C MET A 1 -3.57 -43.72 -25.34
N GLU A 2 -4.62 -44.17 -26.00
CA GLU A 2 -5.56 -43.31 -26.74
C GLU A 2 -6.48 -42.62 -25.74
N ILE A 3 -6.62 -41.29 -25.85
CA ILE A 3 -7.64 -40.54 -25.12
C ILE A 3 -8.54 -39.88 -26.17
N LYS A 4 -9.71 -40.48 -26.38
CA LYS A 4 -10.82 -39.86 -27.12
C LYS A 4 -11.51 -38.86 -26.19
N VAL A 5 -11.63 -37.61 -26.61
CA VAL A 5 -12.40 -36.58 -25.89
C VAL A 5 -13.62 -36.23 -26.73
N GLN A 6 -14.81 -36.56 -26.19
CA GLN A 6 -16.10 -36.12 -26.71
C GLN A 6 -16.79 -35.36 -25.58
N GLY A 7 -17.00 -34.05 -25.76
CA GLY A 7 -17.63 -33.16 -24.77
C GLY A 7 -17.80 -31.73 -25.32
N ASP A 8 -19.01 -31.20 -25.16
CA ASP A 8 -19.60 -29.96 -25.72
C ASP A 8 -18.94 -28.66 -25.18
N PRO A 9 -18.84 -27.56 -25.96
CA PRO A 9 -18.05 -26.38 -25.61
C PRO A 9 -18.86 -25.40 -24.76
N GLY A 10 -18.97 -25.68 -23.46
CA GLY A 10 -19.62 -24.80 -22.49
C GLY A 10 -18.60 -24.14 -21.55
N THR A 11 -18.34 -22.85 -21.77
CA THR A 11 -17.62 -21.88 -20.92
C THR A 11 -17.16 -22.36 -19.53
N GLY A 12 -15.88 -22.69 -19.43
CA GLY A 12 -15.16 -22.87 -18.16
C GLY A 12 -13.66 -22.91 -18.43
N ASN A 13 -12.94 -21.85 -18.06
CA ASN A 13 -11.48 -21.76 -18.24
C ASN A 13 -10.81 -22.90 -17.45
N THR A 14 -10.42 -23.96 -18.14
CA THR A 14 -9.62 -25.06 -17.58
C THR A 14 -8.16 -24.69 -17.77
N TYR A 15 -7.49 -24.25 -16.70
CA TYR A 15 -6.04 -24.06 -16.72
C TYR A 15 -5.36 -25.44 -16.60
N MET A 16 -4.64 -25.85 -17.64
CA MET A 16 -3.69 -26.97 -17.57
C MET A 16 -2.28 -26.39 -17.38
N GLU A 17 -1.69 -26.64 -16.21
CA GLU A 17 -0.33 -26.20 -15.87
C GLU A 17 0.68 -27.27 -16.29
N LEU A 18 1.28 -27.13 -17.48
CA LEU A 18 2.32 -28.02 -17.99
C LEU A 18 3.70 -27.58 -17.48
N HIS A 19 4.28 -28.35 -16.56
CA HIS A 19 5.65 -28.15 -16.07
C HIS A 19 6.65 -28.87 -17.00
N ILE A 20 7.26 -28.14 -17.94
CA ILE A 20 8.39 -28.65 -18.75
C ILE A 20 9.69 -28.34 -17.98
N GLY A 21 10.24 -29.36 -17.33
CA GLY A 21 11.32 -29.20 -16.34
C GLY A 21 12.72 -28.89 -16.89
N THR A 22 13.04 -29.16 -18.16
CA THR A 22 14.38 -28.89 -18.71
C THR A 22 14.40 -28.82 -20.24
N VAL A 23 15.19 -27.89 -20.79
CA VAL A 23 15.63 -27.89 -22.19
C VAL A 23 17.16 -27.91 -22.19
N GLN A 24 17.77 -28.99 -22.67
CA GLN A 24 19.22 -29.07 -22.87
C GLN A 24 19.54 -28.80 -24.34
N ASN A 25 20.43 -27.84 -24.60
CA ASN A 25 20.95 -27.55 -25.93
C ASN A 25 22.45 -27.86 -25.95
N PHE A 26 22.88 -28.76 -26.84
CA PHE A 26 24.27 -29.20 -26.96
C PHE A 26 24.83 -28.74 -28.31
N ASN A 27 25.71 -27.74 -28.30
CA ASN A 27 26.34 -27.21 -29.51
C ASN A 27 27.86 -27.07 -29.33
N PRO A 28 28.67 -28.03 -29.82
CA PRO A 28 30.08 -28.16 -29.43
C PRO A 28 31.05 -27.15 -30.09
N ASN A 29 30.60 -26.25 -30.97
CA ASN A 29 31.48 -25.32 -31.70
C ASN A 29 31.14 -23.82 -31.52
N ALA A 30 30.35 -23.45 -30.52
CA ALA A 30 30.00 -22.04 -30.29
C ALA A 30 31.04 -21.35 -29.38
N THR A 31 31.67 -20.28 -29.85
CA THR A 31 32.61 -19.46 -29.04
C THR A 31 31.90 -18.43 -28.17
N THR A 32 30.60 -18.16 -28.40
CA THR A 32 29.74 -17.41 -27.49
C THR A 32 28.29 -17.81 -27.71
N VAL A 33 27.61 -18.26 -26.64
CA VAL A 33 26.17 -18.54 -26.64
C VAL A 33 25.51 -17.50 -25.74
N ILE A 34 24.67 -16.63 -26.30
CA ILE A 34 23.83 -15.71 -25.54
C ILE A 34 22.43 -16.33 -25.45
N ASN A 35 22.10 -16.91 -24.30
CA ASN A 35 20.75 -17.37 -23.99
C ASN A 35 19.90 -16.17 -23.54
N ASN A 36 19.10 -15.60 -24.45
CA ASN A 36 18.05 -14.67 -24.06
C ASN A 36 16.83 -15.46 -23.55
N ILE A 37 16.86 -15.79 -22.26
CA ILE A 37 15.71 -16.33 -21.54
C ILE A 37 14.73 -15.17 -21.30
N TYR A 38 13.71 -15.04 -22.15
CA TYR A 38 12.53 -14.25 -21.82
C TYR A 38 11.59 -15.10 -20.96
N GLY A 39 11.94 -15.24 -19.69
CA GLY A 39 11.19 -16.02 -18.70
C GLY A 39 11.84 -15.85 -17.32
N ASP A 40 11.03 -15.52 -16.33
CA ASP A 40 11.39 -15.23 -14.94
C ASP A 40 12.29 -14.00 -14.73
N ARG A 41 11.63 -12.83 -14.60
CA ARG A 41 12.04 -11.91 -13.53
C ARG A 41 12.13 -12.76 -12.26
N PRO A 42 13.16 -12.60 -11.40
CA PRO A 42 13.22 -13.35 -10.15
C PRO A 42 11.86 -13.21 -9.48
N LYS A 43 11.14 -14.32 -9.36
CA LYS A 43 9.90 -14.40 -8.59
C LYS A 43 10.25 -13.75 -7.27
N ALA A 44 9.72 -12.56 -7.03
CA ALA A 44 9.80 -11.94 -5.72
C ALA A 44 9.42 -13.05 -4.75
N ALA A 45 10.32 -13.34 -3.80
CA ALA A 45 10.12 -14.40 -2.84
C ALA A 45 8.66 -14.40 -2.43
N PRO A 46 7.96 -15.57 -2.44
CA PRO A 46 6.55 -15.61 -2.08
C PRO A 46 6.45 -14.79 -0.82
N ALA A 47 5.67 -13.70 -0.88
CA ALA A 47 5.61 -12.72 0.19
C ALA A 47 5.44 -13.55 1.45
N THR A 48 6.52 -13.66 2.22
CA THR A 48 6.45 -14.35 3.49
C THR A 48 5.31 -13.60 4.12
N ALA A 49 4.26 -14.33 4.49
CA ALA A 49 3.30 -13.81 5.44
C ALA A 49 4.15 -13.54 6.67
N ALA A 50 4.83 -12.40 6.67
CA ALA A 50 5.50 -11.82 7.79
C ALA A 50 4.31 -11.38 8.61
N GLY A 51 3.79 -12.36 9.37
CA GLY A 51 2.98 -12.10 10.53
C GLY A 51 3.65 -10.92 11.20
N SER A 52 2.88 -9.86 11.33
CA SER A 52 3.21 -8.60 11.97
C SER A 52 4.12 -8.83 13.16
N THR A 53 5.43 -8.82 12.94
CA THR A 53 6.38 -8.87 14.03
C THR A 53 6.36 -7.49 14.64
N GLU A 54 5.99 -7.42 15.92
CA GLU A 54 6.03 -6.21 16.76
C GLU A 54 7.30 -5.38 16.50
N ALA A 55 8.42 -6.06 16.25
CA ALA A 55 9.73 -5.50 15.95
C ALA A 55 9.79 -4.62 14.68
N ALA A 56 8.90 -4.80 13.71
CA ALA A 56 8.84 -3.99 12.48
C ALA A 56 7.94 -2.76 12.62
N ARG A 57 7.18 -2.63 13.72
CA ARG A 57 6.26 -1.50 13.95
C ARG A 57 6.98 -0.14 14.00
N PRO A 58 8.13 0.03 14.69
CA PRO A 58 8.81 1.32 14.73
C PRO A 58 9.22 1.81 13.33
N ALA A 59 9.76 0.92 12.49
CA ALA A 59 10.13 1.25 11.12
C ALA A 59 8.90 1.66 10.28
N ARG A 60 7.79 0.92 10.39
CA ARG A 60 6.54 1.29 9.68
C ARG A 60 5.97 2.62 10.18
N ARG A 61 6.11 2.92 11.47
CA ARG A 61 5.68 4.21 12.04
C ARG A 61 6.47 5.36 11.43
N ASP A 62 7.79 5.22 11.34
CA ASP A 62 8.65 6.22 10.72
C ASP A 62 8.32 6.38 9.23
N GLU A 63 8.04 5.28 8.50
CA GLU A 63 7.57 5.36 7.11
C GLU A 63 6.24 6.12 6.96
N ILE A 64 5.28 5.91 7.86
CA ILE A 64 4.01 6.65 7.85
C ILE A 64 4.28 8.13 8.15
N LEU A 65 5.12 8.44 9.14
CA LEU A 65 5.47 9.82 9.49
C LEU A 65 6.13 10.53 8.31
N ASP A 66 7.11 9.92 7.66
CA ASP A 66 7.78 10.47 6.48
C ASP A 66 6.82 10.67 5.30
N TYR A 67 5.80 9.83 5.17
CA TYR A 67 4.76 9.96 4.17
C TYR A 67 3.85 11.17 4.46
N VAL A 68 3.30 11.28 5.66
CA VAL A 68 2.33 12.33 6.03
C VAL A 68 2.97 13.71 6.25
N LEU A 69 4.25 13.75 6.63
CA LEU A 69 5.01 15.00 6.80
C LEU A 69 5.30 15.70 5.47
N ARG A 70 5.12 15.04 4.32
CA ARG A 70 5.14 15.69 3.00
C ARG A 70 4.07 16.77 2.86
N LEU A 71 3.00 16.68 3.65
CA LEU A 71 1.92 17.66 3.69
C LEU A 71 2.19 18.84 4.62
N GLN A 72 3.36 18.92 5.27
CA GLN A 72 3.66 19.98 6.24
C GLN A 72 3.49 21.40 5.65
N GLY A 73 3.74 21.59 4.35
CA GLY A 73 3.51 22.86 3.66
C GLY A 73 2.02 23.25 3.48
N CYS A 74 1.10 22.32 3.72
CA CYS A 74 -0.35 22.51 3.64
C CYS A 74 -1.01 22.58 5.03
N VAL A 75 -0.25 22.42 6.11
CA VAL A 75 -0.76 22.43 7.48
C VAL A 75 -1.04 23.86 7.92
N ALA A 76 -2.14 24.06 8.63
CA ALA A 76 -2.51 25.38 9.15
C ALA A 76 -1.45 25.89 10.15
N PRO A 77 -1.15 27.20 10.18
CA PRO A 77 -0.07 27.75 11.01
C PRO A 77 -0.16 27.37 12.50
N GLN A 78 -1.37 27.30 13.06
CA GLN A 78 -1.60 26.91 14.45
C GLN A 78 -1.26 25.44 14.75
N TRP A 79 -1.23 24.59 13.72
CA TRP A 79 -0.93 23.16 13.81
C TRP A 79 0.52 22.84 13.42
N ALA A 80 1.22 23.73 12.74
CA ALA A 80 2.54 23.45 12.15
C ALA A 80 3.58 22.91 13.15
N SER A 81 3.59 23.44 14.38
CA SER A 81 4.51 22.99 15.44
C SER A 81 4.09 21.69 16.13
N ARG A 82 2.81 21.29 16.03
CA ARG A 82 2.22 20.11 16.68
C ARG A 82 1.89 18.99 15.70
N TYR A 83 1.99 19.22 14.39
CA TYR A 83 1.55 18.28 13.37
C TYR A 83 2.21 16.90 13.48
N ARG A 84 3.52 16.87 13.74
CA ARG A 84 4.25 15.61 13.97
C ARG A 84 3.71 14.90 15.22
N THR A 85 3.57 15.61 16.34
CA THR A 85 3.05 15.07 17.60
C THR A 85 1.60 14.59 17.49
N LEU A 86 0.78 15.28 16.70
CA LEU A 86 -0.58 14.88 16.37
C LEU A 86 -0.58 13.51 15.69
N TRP A 87 0.23 13.33 14.64
CA TRP A 87 0.38 12.03 13.98
C TRP A 87 0.94 10.95 14.90
N GLU A 88 1.94 11.27 15.71
CA GLU A 88 2.49 10.35 16.70
C GLU A 88 1.42 9.87 17.69
N THR A 89 0.51 10.75 18.10
CA THR A 89 -0.59 10.44 19.02
C THR A 89 -1.69 9.64 18.33
N VAL A 90 -2.06 10.02 17.11
CA VAL A 90 -3.03 9.28 16.29
C VAL A 90 -2.56 7.85 16.02
N LEU A 91 -1.29 7.65 15.65
CA LEU A 91 -0.72 6.33 15.37
C LEU A 91 -0.55 5.45 16.61
N SER A 92 -0.57 6.04 17.81
CA SER A 92 -0.55 5.33 19.09
C SER A 92 -1.95 5.05 19.64
N ALA A 93 -3.02 5.50 18.97
CA ALA A 93 -4.38 5.18 19.38
C ALA A 93 -4.70 3.71 19.08
N PRO A 94 -5.22 2.91 20.02
CA PRO A 94 -5.40 1.46 19.83
C PRO A 94 -6.19 1.05 18.58
N GLY A 95 -7.24 1.82 18.23
CA GLY A 95 -8.05 1.55 17.04
C GLY A 95 -7.35 1.89 15.72
N VAL A 96 -6.38 2.80 15.75
CA VAL A 96 -5.57 3.15 14.58
C VAL A 96 -4.37 2.21 14.47
N GLU A 97 -3.66 1.97 15.57
CA GLU A 97 -2.50 1.07 15.62
C GLU A 97 -2.83 -0.33 15.07
N ALA A 98 -4.00 -0.88 15.44
CA ALA A 98 -4.41 -2.21 14.99
C ALA A 98 -4.53 -2.35 13.47
N VAL A 99 -4.71 -1.25 12.73
CA VAL A 99 -5.02 -1.29 11.29
C VAL A 99 -3.97 -0.55 10.45
N ALA A 100 -3.34 0.50 10.99
CA ALA A 100 -2.39 1.35 10.27
C ALA A 100 -1.12 0.59 9.85
N TYR A 101 -0.63 -0.31 10.69
CA TYR A 101 0.62 -1.06 10.44
C TYR A 101 0.43 -2.32 9.60
N GLU A 102 -0.81 -2.66 9.23
CA GLU A 102 -1.09 -3.80 8.36
C GLU A 102 -1.05 -3.35 6.89
N PRO A 103 -0.13 -3.88 6.06
CA PRO A 103 -0.16 -3.59 4.63
C PRO A 103 -1.44 -4.21 4.04
N GLY A 104 -2.33 -3.35 3.52
CA GLY A 104 -3.52 -3.80 2.82
C GLY A 104 -3.21 -4.44 1.46
N LYS A 105 -4.22 -4.54 0.58
CA LYS A 105 -4.04 -5.03 -0.81
C LYS A 105 -3.27 -4.06 -1.73
N GLN A 106 -2.60 -3.06 -1.16
CA GLN A 106 -1.96 -1.96 -1.88
C GLN A 106 -0.53 -2.36 -2.28
N GLN A 107 -0.16 -2.13 -3.53
CA GLN A 107 1.18 -2.44 -4.02
C GLN A 107 2.19 -1.43 -3.47
N ASN A 108 3.41 -1.89 -3.16
CA ASN A 108 4.55 -1.06 -2.77
C ASN A 108 4.36 -0.23 -1.49
N THR A 109 3.60 -0.74 -0.52
CA THR A 109 3.43 -0.13 0.82
C THR A 109 3.58 -1.14 1.93
N ASN A 110 4.24 -0.74 3.01
CA ASN A 110 4.35 -1.56 4.22
C ASN A 110 3.29 -1.22 5.29
N PHE A 111 2.37 -0.30 4.99
CA PHE A 111 1.33 0.19 5.90
C PHE A 111 0.00 0.39 5.17
N ASN A 112 -1.09 0.56 5.93
CA ASN A 112 -2.43 0.80 5.37
C ASN A 112 -2.57 2.24 4.88
N ARG A 113 -2.16 2.45 3.63
CA ARG A 113 -2.18 3.76 2.98
C ARG A 113 -3.60 4.30 2.79
N SER A 114 -4.60 3.42 2.63
CA SER A 114 -6.00 3.84 2.57
C SER A 114 -6.43 4.49 3.88
N LEU A 115 -6.19 3.83 5.01
CA LEU A 115 -6.53 4.37 6.33
C LEU A 115 -5.82 5.70 6.59
N VAL A 116 -4.53 5.80 6.28
CA VAL A 116 -3.77 7.05 6.43
C VAL A 116 -4.40 8.18 5.60
N ALA A 117 -4.82 7.92 4.37
CA ALA A 117 -5.53 8.89 3.54
C ALA A 117 -6.90 9.29 4.13
N ASN A 118 -7.65 8.35 4.69
CA ASN A 118 -8.91 8.65 5.37
C ASN A 118 -8.70 9.52 6.63
N ILE A 119 -7.60 9.31 7.37
CA ILE A 119 -7.22 10.15 8.51
C ILE A 119 -6.84 11.57 8.06
N ILE A 120 -6.09 11.69 6.96
CA ILE A 120 -5.78 12.99 6.34
C ILE A 120 -7.08 13.72 5.97
N TYR A 121 -8.07 13.02 5.43
CA TYR A 121 -9.38 13.62 5.13
C TYR A 121 -10.05 14.18 6.39
N ILE A 122 -10.05 13.44 7.52
CA ILE A 122 -10.53 13.96 8.81
C ILE A 122 -9.79 15.25 9.19
N MET A 123 -8.46 15.27 9.05
CA MET A 123 -7.64 16.44 9.36
C MET A 123 -7.96 17.65 8.47
N CYS A 124 -8.33 17.44 7.21
CA CYS A 124 -8.79 18.51 6.32
C CYS A 124 -10.13 19.08 6.78
N GLU A 125 -11.07 18.21 7.16
CA GLU A 125 -12.40 18.60 7.68
C GLU A 125 -12.31 19.32 9.03
N GLN A 126 -11.30 19.00 9.85
CA GLN A 126 -11.05 19.65 11.15
C GLN A 126 -10.15 20.90 11.05
N GLY A 127 -9.74 21.31 9.85
CA GLY A 127 -8.91 22.51 9.65
C GLY A 127 -7.46 22.38 10.12
N VAL A 128 -6.97 21.16 10.32
CA VAL A 128 -5.54 20.88 10.57
C VAL A 128 -4.73 21.08 9.29
N ILE A 129 -5.25 20.57 8.17
CA ILE A 129 -4.68 20.73 6.83
C ILE A 129 -5.60 21.69 6.06
N GLN A 130 -5.05 22.74 5.49
CA GLN A 130 -5.82 23.79 4.80
C GLN A 130 -6.13 23.43 3.34
N GLU A 131 -5.32 22.56 2.74
CA GLU A 131 -5.56 22.08 1.38
C GLU A 131 -6.74 21.11 1.35
N GLN A 132 -7.73 21.41 0.50
CA GLN A 132 -8.96 20.61 0.34
C GLN A 132 -8.97 19.85 -1.00
N ASN A 133 -8.06 20.17 -1.91
CA ASN A 133 -7.96 19.49 -3.19
C ASN A 133 -7.27 18.13 -3.02
N ALA A 134 -8.07 17.07 -2.98
CA ALA A 134 -7.60 15.69 -2.89
C ALA A 134 -6.56 15.31 -3.97
N SER A 135 -6.62 15.89 -5.18
CA SER A 135 -5.60 15.64 -6.21
C SER A 135 -4.26 16.24 -5.80
N ARG A 136 -4.27 17.48 -5.28
CA ARG A 136 -3.06 18.16 -4.82
C ARG A 136 -2.42 17.45 -3.63
N LEU A 137 -3.24 17.03 -2.67
CA LEU A 137 -2.78 16.21 -1.54
C LEU A 137 -2.15 14.90 -2.03
N ALA A 138 -2.79 14.21 -2.97
CA ALA A 138 -2.25 12.96 -3.50
C ALA A 138 -0.93 13.15 -4.28
N GLU A 139 -0.78 14.25 -5.02
CA GLU A 139 0.49 14.63 -5.67
C GLU A 139 1.63 14.79 -4.66
N LEU A 140 1.37 15.51 -3.57
CA LEU A 140 2.36 15.75 -2.52
C LEU A 140 2.76 14.46 -1.80
N LEU A 141 1.79 13.58 -1.56
CA LEU A 141 1.99 12.29 -0.89
C LEU A 141 2.75 11.29 -1.78
N GLU A 142 2.31 11.09 -3.02
CA GLU A 142 2.79 9.99 -3.88
C GLU A 142 3.94 10.39 -4.81
N ARG A 143 4.04 11.68 -5.19
CA ARG A 143 5.01 12.19 -6.19
C ARG A 143 4.95 11.50 -7.57
N ASP A 144 3.93 10.70 -7.82
CA ASP A 144 3.68 9.97 -9.07
C ASP A 144 2.35 10.41 -9.69
N ARG A 145 2.17 10.20 -11.00
CA ARG A 145 0.97 10.55 -11.76
C ARG A 145 -0.25 9.70 -11.38
N ASP A 146 0.00 8.47 -10.90
CA ASP A 146 -1.06 7.55 -10.48
C ASP A 146 -1.37 7.68 -8.98
N HIS A 147 -2.33 8.53 -8.67
CA HIS A 147 -2.76 8.85 -7.31
C HIS A 147 -3.74 7.81 -6.73
N SER A 148 -3.24 6.62 -6.40
CA SER A 148 -4.05 5.53 -5.82
C SER A 148 -4.84 5.94 -4.56
N VAL A 149 -4.37 6.95 -3.82
CA VAL A 149 -5.02 7.47 -2.59
C VAL A 149 -6.06 8.55 -2.82
N ARG A 150 -6.17 9.12 -4.02
CA ARG A 150 -7.03 10.29 -4.29
C ARG A 150 -8.49 10.04 -3.90
N GLY A 151 -9.00 8.84 -4.14
CA GLY A 151 -10.37 8.47 -3.74
C GLY A 151 -10.55 8.47 -2.22
N ARG A 152 -9.57 7.93 -1.49
CA ARG A 152 -9.61 7.83 -0.02
C ARG A 152 -9.46 9.17 0.70
N LEU A 153 -8.81 10.15 0.06
CA LEU A 153 -8.71 11.54 0.54
C LEU A 153 -10.03 12.33 0.49
N ARG A 154 -11.16 11.67 0.20
CA ARG A 154 -12.52 12.24 0.19
C ARG A 154 -13.51 11.45 1.04
N GLU A 155 -13.01 10.46 1.77
CA GLU A 155 -13.83 9.48 2.47
C GLU A 155 -13.42 9.44 3.94
N TYR A 156 -14.39 9.32 4.83
CA TYR A 156 -14.14 8.91 6.20
C TYR A 156 -13.70 7.44 6.25
N PRO A 157 -12.94 7.03 7.28
CA PRO A 157 -12.65 5.61 7.49
C PRO A 157 -13.96 4.84 7.71
N GLU A 158 -14.01 3.61 7.22
CA GLU A 158 -15.20 2.73 7.37
C GLU A 158 -15.55 2.49 8.84
N ASP A 159 -14.54 2.35 9.69
CA ASP A 159 -14.73 2.28 11.14
C ASP A 159 -14.94 3.69 11.72
N ARG A 160 -16.18 3.95 12.12
CA ARG A 160 -16.57 5.19 12.82
C ARG A 160 -15.78 5.41 14.10
N ARG A 161 -15.36 4.37 14.82
CA ARG A 161 -14.58 4.51 16.05
C ARG A 161 -13.24 5.17 15.79
N VAL A 162 -12.62 4.89 14.65
CA VAL A 162 -11.39 5.56 14.22
C VAL A 162 -11.66 7.04 13.98
N ARG A 163 -12.75 7.37 13.27
CA ARG A 163 -13.14 8.78 13.03
C ARG A 163 -13.34 9.54 14.33
N ASP A 164 -14.13 9.00 15.26
CA ASP A 164 -14.47 9.64 16.52
C ASP A 164 -13.21 9.80 17.39
N CYS A 165 -12.34 8.79 17.41
CA CYS A 165 -11.05 8.82 18.11
C CYS A 165 -10.12 9.92 17.58
N VAL A 166 -9.90 9.98 16.25
CA VAL A 166 -9.04 10.99 15.63
C VAL A 166 -9.58 12.40 15.86
N THR A 167 -10.90 12.59 15.72
CA THR A 167 -11.55 13.88 15.97
C THR A 167 -11.38 14.32 17.43
N SER A 168 -11.52 13.39 18.37
CA SER A 168 -11.26 13.66 19.80
C SER A 168 -9.81 14.06 20.05
N ILE A 169 -8.84 13.36 19.46
CA ILE A 169 -7.40 13.69 19.62
C ILE A 169 -7.12 15.10 19.12
N ILE A 170 -7.65 15.47 17.95
CA ILE A 170 -7.52 16.82 17.39
C ILE A 170 -8.15 17.86 18.33
N GLY A 171 -9.32 17.59 18.91
CA GLY A 171 -9.96 18.51 19.85
C GLY A 171 -9.22 18.71 21.18
N THR A 172 -8.31 17.81 21.54
CA THR A 172 -7.54 17.86 22.80
C THR A 172 -6.16 18.49 22.69
N LEU A 173 -5.62 18.60 21.46
CA LEU A 173 -4.28 19.13 21.19
C LEU A 173 -4.31 20.60 20.81
#